data_AF-A0A0F9DIJ8-F1
#
_entry.id   AF-A0A0F9DIJ8-F1
#
_cell.length_a   1.000
_cell.length_b   1.000
_cell.length_c   1.000
_cell.angle_alpha   90.00
_cell.angle_beta   90.00
_cell.angle_gamma   90.00
#
_symmetry.space_group_name_H-M   'P 1'
#
loop_
_entity.id
_entity.type
_entity.pdbx_description
1 polymer ?
#
loop_
_entity_poly.entity_id
_entity_poly.type
_entity_poly.pdbx_seq_one_letter_code
_entity_poly.pdbx_strand_id
1 'polypeptide(L)'
;MSREIKFREPMRCKCGQFRFRYSWWDGKWSWPDFMPVADVCCKGWHYDNIGHIEQYTGLKDKNGAEIYEGDIVCQVHPCGDHLEPRRVYWRAASAAF
;
A
#
# COMPACT_ATOMS: atom_id res chain seq x y z
N MET A 1 9.33 -18.98 13.63
CA MET A 1 9.27 -17.96 12.55
C MET A 1 7.96 -17.22 12.69
N SER A 2 7.98 -15.93 13.03
CA SER A 2 6.77 -15.09 13.11
C SER A 2 7.03 -13.81 12.34
N ARG A 3 6.59 -13.76 11.07
CA ARG A 3 6.55 -12.52 10.30
C ARG A 3 5.15 -11.93 10.37
N GLU A 4 5.05 -10.61 10.34
CA GLU A 4 3.75 -9.95 10.26
C GLU A 4 3.09 -10.21 8.91
N ILE A 5 1.78 -10.45 8.93
CA ILE A 5 0.97 -10.65 7.72
C ILE A 5 -0.10 -9.57 7.72
N LYS A 6 0.06 -8.60 6.81
CA LYS A 6 -0.84 -7.46 6.60
C LYS A 6 -1.12 -7.28 5.12
N PHE A 7 -2.25 -6.67 4.84
CA PHE A 7 -2.74 -6.39 3.50
C PHE A 7 -3.27 -4.96 3.43
N ARG A 8 -3.20 -4.37 2.24
CA ARG A 8 -3.89 -3.13 1.93
C ARG A 8 -4.65 -3.22 0.62
N GLU A 9 -5.69 -2.42 0.48
CA GLU A 9 -6.55 -2.37 -0.70
C GLU A 9 -6.63 -0.92 -1.23
N PRO A 10 -6.22 -0.67 -2.48
CA PRO A 10 -6.32 0.66 -3.09
C PRO A 10 -7.78 0.99 -3.43
N MET A 11 -8.21 2.15 -2.95
CA MET A 11 -9.56 2.67 -3.15
C MET A 11 -9.51 4.02 -3.85
N ARG A 12 -10.46 4.26 -4.74
CA ARG A 12 -10.64 5.57 -5.39
C ARG A 12 -12.05 6.08 -5.20
N CYS A 13 -12.18 7.34 -4.80
CA CYS A 13 -13.46 8.01 -4.87
C CYS A 13 -13.77 8.48 -6.29
N LYS A 14 -15.06 8.61 -6.64
CA LYS A 14 -15.54 9.23 -7.90
C LYS A 14 -14.86 10.56 -8.27
N CYS A 15 -14.46 11.36 -7.29
CA CYS A 15 -13.78 12.63 -7.56
C CYS A 15 -12.26 12.49 -7.83
N GLY A 16 -11.73 11.27 -7.84
CA GLY A 16 -10.33 10.96 -8.15
C GLY A 16 -9.41 10.79 -6.95
N GLN A 17 -9.88 11.04 -5.73
CA GLN A 17 -9.08 10.87 -4.52
C GLN A 17 -8.74 9.41 -4.25
N PHE A 18 -7.46 9.15 -3.94
CA PHE A 18 -6.90 7.83 -3.71
C PHE A 18 -6.64 7.59 -2.23
N ARG A 19 -7.03 6.42 -1.71
CA ARG A 19 -6.79 6.00 -0.32
C ARG A 19 -6.53 4.49 -0.25
N PHE A 20 -6.10 4.02 0.92
CA PHE A 20 -5.92 2.59 1.20
C PHE A 20 -6.77 2.15 2.39
N ARG A 21 -7.32 0.94 2.32
CA ARG A 21 -7.89 0.20 3.47
C ARG A 21 -6.86 -0.84 3.91
N TYR A 22 -6.80 -1.16 5.20
CA TYR A 22 -5.82 -2.11 5.73
C TYR A 22 -6.50 -3.30 6.41
N SER A 23 -5.85 -4.46 6.40
CA SER A 23 -6.32 -5.66 7.11
C SER A 23 -5.16 -6.51 7.58
N TRP A 24 -5.36 -7.18 8.71
CA TRP A 24 -4.47 -8.21 9.23
C TRP A 24 -4.93 -9.59 8.76
N TRP A 25 -4.11 -10.61 8.98
CA TRP A 25 -4.45 -12.00 8.55
C TRP A 25 -5.73 -12.56 9.19
N ASP A 26 -6.27 -11.92 10.24
CA ASP A 26 -7.53 -12.30 10.87
C ASP A 26 -8.77 -11.95 10.01
N GLY A 27 -8.54 -11.35 8.83
CA GLY A 27 -9.58 -11.04 7.84
C GLY A 27 -10.44 -9.84 8.21
N LYS A 28 -10.13 -9.15 9.31
CA LYS A 28 -10.83 -7.92 9.70
C LYS A 28 -10.17 -6.73 9.01
N TRP A 29 -10.98 -5.93 8.34
CA TRP A 29 -10.52 -4.70 7.70
C TRP A 29 -10.70 -3.53 8.65
N SER A 30 -9.64 -2.75 8.85
CA SER A 30 -9.73 -1.41 9.41
C SER A 30 -9.90 -0.40 8.28
N TRP A 31 -10.95 0.41 8.39
CA TRP A 31 -11.00 1.66 7.66
C TRP A 31 -9.90 2.57 8.21
N PRO A 32 -9.23 3.39 7.38
CA PRO A 32 -8.29 4.36 7.90
C PRO A 32 -9.01 5.24 8.94
N ASP A 33 -8.50 5.24 10.19
CA ASP A 33 -9.08 5.95 11.35
C ASP A 33 -9.31 7.45 11.07
N PHE A 34 -8.62 7.99 10.07
CA PHE A 34 -8.92 9.25 9.41
C PHE A 34 -10.03 9.09 8.35
N MET A 35 -11.27 8.92 8.80
CA MET A 35 -12.41 9.56 8.13
C MET A 35 -12.65 10.93 8.76
N PRO A 36 -11.77 11.96 8.61
CA PRO A 36 -12.17 13.28 9.00
C PRO A 36 -13.30 13.67 8.05
N VAL A 37 -14.46 13.95 8.64
CA VAL A 37 -15.47 14.86 8.11
C VAL A 37 -15.78 14.62 6.64
N ALA A 38 -16.77 13.75 6.37
CA ALA A 38 -17.52 13.69 5.10
C ALA A 38 -16.72 14.25 3.92
N ASP A 39 -15.76 13.47 3.41
CA ASP A 39 -14.84 13.89 2.34
C ASP A 39 -15.58 14.84 1.43
N VAL A 40 -15.23 16.14 1.43
CA VAL A 40 -16.07 17.20 0.80
C VAL A 40 -16.31 16.86 -0.68
N CYS A 41 -15.37 16.11 -1.23
CA CYS A 41 -15.33 15.53 -2.57
C CYS A 41 -16.40 14.44 -2.83
N CYS A 42 -16.85 13.69 -1.81
CA CYS A 42 -17.60 12.42 -1.98
C CYS A 42 -18.82 12.25 -1.07
N LYS A 43 -19.09 13.17 -0.12
CA LYS A 43 -20.21 13.09 0.85
C LYS A 43 -20.40 11.67 1.43
N GLY A 44 -19.29 10.98 1.71
CA GLY A 44 -19.25 9.83 2.60
C GLY A 44 -19.37 8.41 2.03
N TRP A 45 -19.66 8.14 0.74
CA TRP A 45 -20.15 6.77 0.41
C TRP A 45 -19.72 6.08 -0.90
N HIS A 46 -18.79 6.62 -1.69
CA HIS A 46 -18.41 5.96 -2.96
C HIS A 46 -16.91 5.85 -3.14
N TYR A 47 -16.31 4.87 -2.48
CA TYR A 47 -14.98 4.37 -2.78
C TYR A 47 -15.10 3.05 -3.52
N ASP A 48 -14.69 3.04 -4.78
CA ASP A 48 -14.59 1.82 -5.56
C ASP A 48 -13.20 1.20 -5.30
N ASN A 49 -13.16 -0.12 -5.16
CA ASN A 49 -11.88 -0.82 -5.25
C ASN A 49 -11.38 -0.70 -6.69
N ILE A 50 -10.15 -0.21 -6.83
CA ILE A 50 -9.52 0.04 -8.14
C ILE A 50 -8.29 -0.82 -8.39
N GLY A 51 -8.01 -1.83 -7.56
CA GLY A 51 -6.84 -2.67 -7.71
C GLY A 51 -6.94 -4.00 -6.99
N HIS A 52 -5.81 -4.70 -6.98
CA HIS A 52 -5.67 -5.95 -6.25
C HIS A 52 -5.31 -5.68 -4.78
N ILE A 53 -5.58 -6.66 -3.92
CA ILE A 53 -5.09 -6.64 -2.55
C ILE A 53 -3.56 -6.73 -2.59
N GLU A 54 -2.90 -5.81 -1.92
CA GLU A 54 -1.44 -5.66 -1.89
C GLU A 54 -0.90 -6.16 -0.54
N GLN A 55 0.07 -7.07 -0.56
CA GLN A 55 0.64 -7.65 0.67
C GLN A 55 1.81 -6.81 1.20
N TYR A 56 1.90 -6.67 2.52
CA TYR A 56 3.06 -6.09 3.19
C TYR A 56 4.30 -6.98 2.99
N THR A 57 5.41 -6.37 2.59
CA THR A 57 6.67 -7.08 2.32
C THR A 57 7.43 -7.52 3.57
N GLY A 58 7.12 -6.94 4.75
CA GLY A 58 7.96 -7.08 5.94
C GLY A 58 9.09 -6.04 6.04
N LEU A 59 9.24 -5.17 5.03
CA LEU A 59 10.30 -4.17 4.93
C LEU A 59 9.76 -2.75 5.11
N LYS A 60 10.63 -1.85 5.57
CA LYS A 60 10.36 -0.42 5.66
C LYS A 60 11.36 0.36 4.81
N ASP A 61 10.92 1.49 4.26
CA ASP A 61 11.78 2.42 3.54
C ASP A 61 12.69 3.22 4.51
N LYS A 62 13.51 4.11 3.95
CA LYS A 62 14.43 4.98 4.71
C LYS A 62 13.72 5.92 5.71
N ASN A 63 12.42 6.18 5.51
CA ASN A 63 11.61 7.05 6.36
C ASN A 63 10.79 6.24 7.39
N GLY A 64 10.96 4.91 7.42
CA GLY A 64 10.20 4.02 8.29
C GLY A 64 8.79 3.69 7.77
N ALA A 65 8.44 4.09 6.54
CA ALA A 65 7.18 3.73 5.91
C ALA A 65 7.21 2.26 5.47
N GLU A 66 6.15 1.52 5.77
CA GLU A 66 6.00 0.13 5.35
C GLU A 66 5.89 0.02 3.82
N ILE A 67 6.59 -0.95 3.23
CA ILE A 67 6.57 -1.20 1.78
C ILE A 67 5.63 -2.37 1.49
N TYR A 68 4.71 -2.16 0.56
CA TYR A 68 3.76 -3.17 0.11
C TYR A 68 3.99 -3.51 -1.37
N GLU A 69 3.41 -4.62 -1.81
CA GLU A 69 3.22 -4.86 -3.23
C GLU A 69 2.54 -3.66 -3.91
N GLY A 70 2.95 -3.33 -5.14
CA GLY A 70 2.41 -2.21 -5.90
C GLY A 70 3.11 -0.87 -5.66
N ASP A 71 3.85 -0.70 -4.57
CA ASP A 71 4.58 0.55 -4.29
C ASP A 71 5.64 0.87 -5.35
N ILE A 72 5.85 2.17 -5.58
CA ILE A 72 6.95 2.68 -6.38
C ILE A 72 8.05 3.16 -5.43
N VAL A 73 9.21 2.52 -5.51
CA VAL A 73 10.39 2.86 -4.70
C VAL A 73 11.50 3.39 -5.60
N CYS A 74 12.24 4.39 -5.12
CA CYS A 74 13.45 4.86 -5.80
C CYS A 74 14.66 4.21 -5.14
N GLN A 75 15.45 3.47 -5.91
CA GLN A 75 16.73 2.97 -5.43
C GLN A 75 17.76 4.08 -5.49
N VAL A 76 18.46 4.31 -4.38
CA VAL A 76 19.59 5.23 -4.32
C VAL A 76 20.84 4.44 -4.67
N HIS A 77 21.44 4.74 -5.81
CA HIS A 77 22.75 4.19 -6.15
C HIS A 77 23.83 4.87 -5.29
N PRO A 78 24.83 4.11 -4.79
CA PRO A 78 25.94 4.67 -4.01
C PRO A 78 26.70 5.80 -4.72
N CYS A 79 26.63 5.84 -6.06
CA CYS A 79 27.24 6.87 -6.90
C CYS A 79 26.35 8.11 -7.17
N GLY A 80 25.23 8.28 -6.45
CA GLY A 80 24.61 9.59 -6.20
C GLY A 80 23.57 10.10 -7.19
N ASP A 81 23.64 9.77 -8.49
CA ASP A 81 22.97 10.63 -9.48
C ASP A 81 21.78 10.02 -10.23
N HIS A 82 21.38 8.78 -9.91
CA HIS A 82 20.27 8.11 -10.58
C HIS A 82 19.23 7.60 -9.59
N LEU A 83 18.04 8.20 -9.63
CA LEU A 83 16.84 7.67 -8.99
C LEU A 83 16.05 6.92 -10.05
N GLU A 84 16.15 5.59 -10.06
CA GLU A 84 15.31 4.75 -10.90
C GLU A 84 14.07 4.33 -10.12
N PRO A 85 12.86 4.78 -10.52
CA PRO A 85 11.63 4.31 -9.91
C PRO A 85 11.41 2.84 -10.30
N ARG A 86 11.17 1.99 -9.31
CA ARG A 86 10.85 0.58 -9.48
C ARG A 86 9.55 0.25 -8.79
N ARG A 87 8.71 -0.56 -9.44
CA ARG A 87 7.49 -1.09 -8.83
C ARG A 87 7.81 -2.37 -8.06
N VAL A 88 7.29 -2.48 -6.85
CA VAL A 88 7.33 -3.71 -6.05
C VAL A 88 6.24 -4.65 -6.56
N TYR A 89 6.58 -5.92 -6.81
CA TYR A 89 5.63 -6.93 -7.26
C TYR A 89 5.97 -8.30 -6.69
N TRP A 90 4.97 -9.15 -6.50
CA TRP A 90 5.19 -10.55 -6.15
C TRP A 90 5.73 -11.33 -7.35
N ARG A 91 6.75 -12.16 -7.13
CA ARG A 91 7.31 -13.06 -8.16
C ARG A 91 7.57 -14.43 -7.57
N ALA A 92 6.77 -15.43 -8.00
CA ALA A 92 6.83 -16.80 -7.48
C ALA A 92 8.23 -17.43 -7.53
N ALA A 93 9.02 -17.15 -8.58
CA ALA A 93 10.39 -17.69 -8.74
C ALA A 93 11.42 -17.09 -7.76
N SER A 94 11.08 -15.99 -7.08
CA SER A 94 11.97 -15.28 -6.14
C SER A 94 11.35 -15.18 -4.74
N ALA A 95 10.25 -15.90 -4.50
CA ALA A 95 9.58 -15.98 -3.22
C ALA A 95 10.34 -16.94 -2.29
N ALA A 96 11.01 -16.40 -1.28
CA ALA A 96 11.56 -17.21 -0.18
C ALA A 96 10.52 -17.28 0.95
N PHE A 97 10.26 -18.50 1.45
CA PHE A 97 9.41 -18.75 2.63
C PHE A 97 10.24 -18.75 3.91
#